data_AF-A0A1Y1LAI8-F1
#
_entry.id   AF-A0A1Y1LAI8-F1
#
_cell.length_a   1.000
_cell.length_b   1.000
_cell.length_c   1.000
_cell.angle_alpha   90.00
_cell.angle_beta   90.00
_cell.angle_gamma   90.00
#
_symmetry.space_group_name_H-M   'P 1'
#
loop_
_entity.id
_entity.type
_entity.pdbx_description
1 polymer ?
#
loop_
_entity_poly.entity_id
_entity_poly.type
_entity_poly.pdbx_seq_one_letter_code
_entity_poly.pdbx_strand_id
1 'polypeptide(L)'
;MYASQTICKCRLFCHNTIILCRWLFYEEGDVFGQLQWLANTLLEAERRNEAVHILAHVPAGEPTCLKKWNHGYRQIINRFHNTITAQFNGHTHADGLKIFYDSKKQNEVINVAFNGGSFTTFVGNNPNYKIYDIEGRHGVSITLF
;
A
#
# COMPACT_ATOMS: atom_id res chain seq x y z
N MET A 1 -26.62 29.04 -8.65
CA MET A 1 -25.44 28.39 -9.27
C MET A 1 -24.76 27.60 -8.15
N TYR A 2 -25.11 26.31 -7.99
CA TYR A 2 -24.64 25.48 -6.86
C TYR A 2 -23.28 24.88 -7.21
N ALA A 3 -22.20 25.42 -6.65
CA ALA A 3 -20.90 24.75 -6.63
C ALA A 3 -20.96 23.70 -5.50
N SER A 4 -21.30 22.46 -5.85
CA SER A 4 -21.10 21.31 -4.95
C SER A 4 -19.59 21.12 -4.75
N GLN A 5 -19.07 21.63 -3.64
CA GLN A 5 -17.69 21.42 -3.21
C GLN A 5 -17.52 19.96 -2.76
N THR A 6 -17.15 19.07 -3.67
CA THR A 6 -16.65 17.73 -3.31
C THR A 6 -15.28 17.90 -2.65
N ILE A 7 -15.19 17.62 -1.36
CA ILE A 7 -13.96 17.67 -0.55
C ILE A 7 -13.25 16.32 -0.69
N CYS A 8 -12.18 16.22 -1.47
CA CYS A 8 -11.32 15.04 -1.51
C CYS A 8 -10.44 15.02 -0.24
N LYS A 9 -10.76 14.18 0.75
CA LYS A 9 -9.88 13.91 1.89
C LYS A 9 -8.93 12.77 1.50
N CYS A 10 -7.63 12.92 1.74
CA CYS A 10 -6.65 11.85 1.59
C CYS A 10 -6.24 11.35 2.97
N ARG A 11 -6.36 10.05 3.25
CA ARG A 11 -5.95 9.45 4.53
C ARG A 11 -4.76 8.53 4.31
N LEU A 12 -3.73 8.71 5.14
CA LEU A 12 -2.50 7.92 5.12
C LEU A 12 -2.61 6.78 6.14
N PHE A 13 -2.37 5.54 5.72
CA PHE A 13 -2.32 4.39 6.63
C PHE A 13 -0.93 3.80 6.70
N CYS A 14 -0.41 3.69 7.92
CA CYS A 14 0.82 2.95 8.20
C CYS A 14 0.47 1.50 8.54
N HIS A 15 0.74 0.59 7.61
CA HIS A 15 0.54 -0.84 7.77
C HIS A 15 1.85 -1.49 8.25
N ASN A 16 1.84 -2.02 9.48
CA ASN A 16 2.98 -2.72 10.04
C ASN A 16 3.11 -4.14 9.43
N THR A 17 3.71 -4.25 8.25
CA THR A 17 3.96 -5.54 7.57
C THR A 17 5.05 -6.40 8.23
N ILE A 18 5.83 -5.84 9.16
CA ILE A 18 6.97 -6.54 9.79
C ILE A 18 6.49 -7.71 10.66
N ILE A 19 5.33 -7.57 11.28
CA ILE A 19 4.75 -8.60 12.16
C ILE A 19 4.48 -9.88 11.37
N LEU A 20 3.97 -9.76 10.13
CA LEU A 20 3.43 -10.89 9.36
C LEU A 20 4.41 -11.56 8.39
N CYS A 21 5.54 -10.90 8.07
CA CYS A 21 6.53 -11.43 7.10
C CYS A 21 7.78 -12.03 7.75
N ARG A 22 7.86 -12.17 9.09
CA ARG A 22 9.05 -12.79 9.72
C ARG A 22 8.81 -13.66 10.95
N TRP A 23 7.78 -13.39 11.75
CA TRP A 23 7.69 -13.98 13.09
C TRP A 23 6.47 -14.88 13.35
N LEU A 24 5.58 -15.05 12.36
CA LEU A 24 4.27 -15.70 12.54
C LEU A 24 4.05 -16.95 11.65
N PHE A 25 5.07 -17.79 11.48
CA PHE A 25 4.90 -19.08 10.80
C PHE A 25 3.96 -20.06 11.53
N TYR A 26 3.62 -19.79 12.80
CA TYR A 26 2.83 -20.68 13.66
C TYR A 26 1.34 -20.35 13.73
N GLU A 27 0.93 -19.11 13.47
CA GLU A 27 -0.49 -18.72 13.46
C GLU A 27 -0.95 -18.49 12.01
N GLU A 28 -1.70 -19.44 11.48
CA GLU A 28 -2.30 -19.32 10.16
C GLU A 28 -3.55 -18.42 10.23
N GLY A 29 -3.45 -17.16 9.83
CA GLY A 29 -4.61 -16.28 9.78
C GLY A 29 -4.31 -14.79 9.64
N ASP A 30 -5.34 -13.96 9.81
CA ASP A 30 -5.19 -12.52 10.01
C ASP A 30 -4.74 -12.24 11.44
N VAL A 31 -3.44 -12.43 11.68
CA VAL A 31 -2.88 -12.26 13.03
C VAL A 31 -3.05 -10.79 13.45
N PHE A 32 -3.59 -10.59 14.64
CA PHE A 32 -3.99 -9.29 15.21
C PHE A 32 -5.11 -8.56 14.44
N GLY A 33 -5.82 -9.21 13.51
CA GLY A 33 -6.97 -8.60 12.81
C GLY A 33 -6.58 -7.45 11.87
N GLN A 34 -5.36 -7.44 11.36
CA GLN A 34 -4.80 -6.34 10.59
C GLN A 34 -5.44 -6.17 9.21
N LEU A 35 -5.72 -7.28 8.50
CA LEU A 35 -6.44 -7.25 7.23
C LEU A 35 -7.90 -6.86 7.43
N GLN A 36 -8.54 -7.33 8.51
CA GLN A 36 -9.89 -6.95 8.85
C GLN A 36 -9.97 -5.45 9.18
N TRP A 37 -9.03 -4.93 9.97
CA TRP A 37 -8.91 -3.50 10.25
C TRP A 37 -8.72 -2.70 8.97
N LEU A 38 -7.82 -3.14 8.07
CA LEU A 38 -7.57 -2.47 6.79
C LEU A 38 -8.84 -2.44 5.93
N ALA A 39 -9.56 -3.56 5.81
CA ALA A 39 -10.80 -3.65 5.04
C ALA A 39 -11.89 -2.72 5.60
N ASN A 40 -12.09 -2.71 6.92
CA ASN A 40 -13.07 -1.83 7.58
C ASN A 40 -12.72 -0.36 7.36
N THR A 41 -11.45 -0.03 7.48
CA THR A 41 -10.92 1.32 7.32
C THR A 41 -11.10 1.82 5.87
N LEU A 42 -10.81 0.97 4.88
CA LEU A 42 -11.03 1.29 3.47
C LEU A 42 -12.51 1.42 3.13
N LEU A 43 -13.38 0.62 3.76
CA LEU A 43 -14.82 0.74 3.61
C LEU A 43 -15.34 2.07 4.16
N GLU A 44 -14.81 2.54 5.29
CA GLU A 44 -15.14 3.87 5.81
C GLU A 44 -14.66 5.00 4.89
N ALA A 45 -13.45 4.89 4.35
CA ALA A 45 -12.90 5.84 3.38
C ALA A 45 -13.76 5.89 2.10
N GLU A 46 -14.15 4.73 1.56
CA GLU A 46 -15.04 4.63 0.40
C GLU A 46 -16.40 5.30 0.67
N ARG A 47 -17.02 5.05 1.82
CA ARG A 47 -18.29 5.68 2.23
C ARG A 47 -18.19 7.21 2.34
N ARG A 48 -17.00 7.72 2.65
CA ARG A 48 -16.71 9.14 2.79
C ARG A 48 -16.12 9.77 1.54
N ASN A 49 -16.00 8.99 0.45
CA ASN A 49 -15.40 9.40 -0.81
C ASN A 49 -13.96 9.94 -0.64
N GLU A 50 -13.19 9.29 0.24
CA GLU A 50 -11.80 9.63 0.54
C GLU A 50 -10.85 8.81 -0.34
N ALA A 51 -9.74 9.44 -0.73
CA ALA A 51 -8.63 8.75 -1.37
C ALA A 51 -7.66 8.20 -0.31
N VAL A 52 -7.01 7.08 -0.59
CA VAL A 52 -6.17 6.38 0.39
C VAL A 52 -4.80 6.07 -0.18
N HIS A 53 -3.77 6.41 0.60
CA HIS A 53 -2.41 5.89 0.41
C HIS A 53 -2.06 4.86 1.47
N ILE A 54 -1.49 3.74 1.03
CA ILE A 54 -1.01 2.68 1.91
C ILE A 54 0.51 2.79 2.02
N LEU A 55 1.01 2.89 3.24
CA LEU A 55 2.43 2.73 3.56
C LEU A 55 2.65 1.37 4.20
N ALA A 56 3.60 0.61 3.69
CA ALA A 56 4.01 -0.66 4.25
C ALA A 56 5.55 -0.76 4.21
N HIS A 57 6.14 -1.65 5.03
CA HIS A 57 7.59 -1.86 4.95
C HIS A 57 7.93 -2.92 3.91
N VAL A 58 7.29 -4.09 3.99
CA VAL A 58 7.53 -5.24 3.12
C VAL A 58 6.50 -5.24 2.00
N PRO A 59 6.92 -5.24 0.72
CA PRO A 59 5.99 -5.31 -0.40
C PRO A 59 5.16 -6.59 -0.39
N ALA A 60 3.89 -6.49 -0.79
CA ALA A 60 3.07 -7.68 -1.02
C ALA A 60 3.71 -8.59 -2.08
N GLY A 61 3.56 -9.90 -1.91
CA GLY A 61 4.15 -10.90 -2.80
C GLY A 61 5.64 -11.16 -2.59
N GLU A 62 6.27 -10.58 -1.56
CA GLU A 62 7.60 -11.03 -1.13
C GLU A 62 7.55 -12.48 -0.61
N PRO A 63 8.58 -13.31 -0.91
CA PRO A 63 8.64 -14.69 -0.44
C PRO A 63 8.61 -14.84 1.08
N THR A 64 9.00 -13.78 1.80
CA THR A 64 9.03 -13.71 3.25
C THR A 64 7.62 -13.61 3.87
N CYS A 65 6.60 -13.22 3.10
CA CYS A 65 5.24 -13.07 3.61
C CYS A 65 4.38 -14.33 3.39
N LEU A 66 3.49 -14.62 4.35
CA LEU A 66 2.59 -15.77 4.29
C LEU A 66 1.67 -15.73 3.05
N LYS A 67 1.57 -16.84 2.32
CA LYS A 67 0.73 -16.96 1.10
C LYS A 67 -0.74 -16.59 1.35
N LYS A 68 -1.31 -17.03 2.47
CA LYS A 68 -2.70 -16.72 2.85
C LYS A 68 -2.90 -15.22 3.06
N TRP A 69 -1.95 -14.57 3.74
CA TRP A 69 -2.00 -13.13 3.95
C TRP A 69 -1.90 -12.36 2.63
N ASN A 70 -0.94 -12.72 1.77
CA ASN A 70 -0.80 -12.13 0.43
C ASN A 70 -2.08 -12.26 -0.40
N HIS A 71 -2.77 -13.40 -0.30
CA HIS A 71 -4.05 -13.60 -0.96
C HIS A 71 -5.14 -12.66 -0.41
N GLY A 72 -5.30 -12.59 0.92
CA GLY A 72 -6.27 -11.70 1.56
C GLY A 72 -6.01 -10.22 1.27
N TYR A 73 -4.75 -9.79 1.35
CA TYR A 73 -4.34 -8.43 0.98
C TYR A 73 -4.71 -8.12 -0.48
N ARG A 74 -4.38 -9.03 -1.42
CA ARG A 74 -4.72 -8.85 -2.84
C ARG A 74 -6.25 -8.75 -3.06
N GLN A 75 -7.06 -9.52 -2.35
CA GLN A 75 -8.52 -9.40 -2.43
C GLN A 75 -9.02 -8.02 -1.97
N ILE A 76 -8.44 -7.49 -0.88
CA ILE A 76 -8.75 -6.15 -0.38
C ILE A 76 -8.36 -5.09 -1.42
N ILE A 77 -7.15 -5.15 -1.97
CA ILE A 77 -6.72 -4.22 -3.04
C ILE A 77 -7.68 -4.30 -4.23
N ASN A 78 -8.07 -5.49 -4.66
CA ASN A 78 -9.02 -5.65 -5.77
C ASN A 78 -10.41 -5.08 -5.47
N ARG A 79 -10.88 -5.14 -4.22
CA ARG A 79 -12.20 -4.58 -3.84
C ARG A 79 -12.18 -3.06 -3.76
N PHE A 80 -11.10 -2.48 -3.24
CA PHE A 80 -11.01 -1.06 -2.92
C PHE A 80 -10.07 -0.30 -3.87
N HIS A 81 -9.80 -0.83 -5.07
CA HIS A 81 -8.86 -0.23 -6.02
C HIS A 81 -9.24 1.19 -6.47
N ASN A 82 -10.52 1.55 -6.45
CA ASN A 82 -10.98 2.92 -6.72
C ASN A 82 -10.73 3.90 -5.56
N THR A 83 -10.62 3.38 -4.34
CA THR A 83 -10.37 4.16 -3.11
C THR A 83 -8.87 4.33 -2.88
N ILE A 84 -8.07 3.32 -3.22
CA ILE A 84 -6.62 3.30 -3.02
C ILE A 84 -5.92 3.94 -4.21
N THR A 85 -5.31 5.10 -4.03
CA THR A 85 -4.67 5.86 -5.11
C THR A 85 -3.21 5.49 -5.33
N ALA A 86 -2.50 5.04 -4.29
CA ALA A 86 -1.12 4.57 -4.39
C ALA A 86 -0.72 3.74 -3.15
N GLN A 87 0.28 2.89 -3.31
CA GLN A 87 0.94 2.21 -2.20
C GLN A 87 2.44 2.49 -2.23
N PHE A 88 3.08 2.53 -1.07
CA PHE A 88 4.51 2.76 -0.96
C PHE A 88 5.14 1.80 0.05
N ASN A 89 6.24 1.18 -0.38
CA ASN A 89 6.95 0.12 0.31
C ASN A 89 8.46 0.36 0.35
N GLY A 90 9.17 -0.49 1.10
CA GLY A 90 10.63 -0.58 1.11
C GLY A 90 11.11 -2.02 1.27
N HIS A 91 11.95 -2.29 2.26
CA HIS A 91 12.48 -3.62 2.62
C HIS A 91 13.48 -4.24 1.63
N THR A 92 13.24 -4.17 0.32
CA THR A 92 14.12 -4.82 -0.68
C THR A 92 15.46 -4.11 -0.87
N HIS A 93 15.57 -2.87 -0.38
CA HIS A 93 16.70 -1.95 -0.58
C HIS A 93 16.96 -1.57 -2.04
N ALA A 94 16.11 -2.02 -2.98
CA ALA A 94 16.21 -1.76 -4.39
C ALA A 94 15.06 -0.86 -4.86
N ASP A 95 15.34 0.01 -5.82
CA ASP A 95 14.30 0.77 -6.49
C ASP A 95 13.44 -0.18 -7.34
N GLY A 96 12.11 -0.14 -7.15
CA GLY A 96 11.20 -0.88 -8.00
C GLY A 96 9.75 -0.47 -7.84
N LEU A 97 8.87 -1.21 -8.52
CA LEU A 97 7.42 -1.10 -8.35
C LEU A 97 6.77 -2.47 -8.55
N LYS A 98 5.59 -2.64 -7.96
CA LYS A 98 4.72 -3.80 -8.19
C LYS A 98 3.39 -3.32 -8.76
N ILE A 99 2.93 -4.00 -9.80
CA ILE A 99 1.66 -3.72 -10.47
C ILE A 99 0.63 -4.74 -10.01
N PHE A 100 -0.55 -4.26 -9.65
CA PHE A 100 -1.69 -5.10 -9.31
C PHE A 100 -2.67 -5.12 -10.47
N TYR A 101 -3.09 -6.33 -10.85
CA TYR A 101 -4.06 -6.57 -11.93
C TYR A 101 -5.40 -7.01 -11.36
N ASP A 102 -6.48 -6.68 -12.07
CA ASP A 102 -7.82 -7.14 -11.71
C ASP A 102 -7.91 -8.66 -11.75
N SER A 103 -8.55 -9.23 -10.73
CA SER A 103 -8.68 -10.68 -10.56
C SER A 103 -9.60 -11.33 -11.59
N LYS A 104 -10.55 -10.59 -12.17
CA LYS A 104 -11.48 -11.05 -13.21
C LYS A 104 -11.02 -10.65 -14.61
N LYS A 105 -10.34 -9.51 -14.75
CA LYS A 105 -9.79 -9.00 -16.02
C LYS A 105 -8.28 -8.83 -15.92
N GLN A 106 -7.55 -9.92 -16.14
CA GLN A 106 -6.10 -9.99 -15.89
C GLN A 106 -5.24 -8.98 -16.67
N ASN A 107 -5.79 -8.30 -17.69
CA ASN A 107 -5.10 -7.25 -18.46
C ASN A 107 -5.38 -5.82 -17.96
N GLU A 108 -6.22 -5.66 -16.94
CA GLU A 108 -6.57 -4.36 -16.37
C GLU A 108 -5.70 -4.07 -15.14
N VAL A 109 -4.91 -3.01 -15.21
CA VAL A 109 -4.10 -2.53 -14.07
C VAL A 109 -5.02 -1.77 -13.12
N ILE A 110 -5.06 -2.20 -11.86
CA ILE A 110 -5.95 -1.63 -10.85
C ILE A 110 -5.20 -0.84 -9.77
N ASN A 111 -3.90 -1.10 -9.57
CA ASN A 111 -3.12 -0.40 -8.56
C ASN A 111 -1.61 -0.54 -8.79
N VAL A 112 -0.84 0.37 -8.18
CA VAL A 112 0.62 0.35 -8.19
C VAL A 112 1.16 0.53 -6.77
N ALA A 113 2.17 -0.27 -6.44
CA ALA A 113 2.94 -0.10 -5.23
C ALA A 113 4.39 0.25 -5.57
N PHE A 114 4.81 1.43 -5.17
CA PHE A 114 6.18 1.89 -5.36
C PHE A 114 7.08 1.36 -4.26
N ASN A 115 8.27 0.92 -4.61
CA ASN A 115 9.28 0.48 -3.69
C ASN A 115 10.46 1.47 -3.70
N GLY A 116 10.71 2.09 -2.55
CA GLY A 116 11.88 2.94 -2.35
C GLY A 116 13.15 2.10 -2.27
N GLY A 117 14.25 2.60 -2.86
CA GLY A 117 15.58 2.13 -2.49
C GLY A 117 15.89 2.54 -1.05
N SER A 118 16.96 1.98 -0.48
CA SER A 118 17.34 2.29 0.89
C SER A 118 18.37 3.39 0.98
N PHE A 119 18.33 4.17 2.08
CA PHE A 119 19.44 5.03 2.42
C PHE A 119 20.72 4.24 2.80
N THR A 120 20.57 3.04 3.38
CA THR A 120 21.71 2.16 3.65
C THR A 120 22.33 1.63 2.36
N THR A 121 23.65 1.45 2.35
CA THR A 121 24.39 0.84 1.24
C THR A 121 24.36 -0.69 1.27
N PHE A 122 23.70 -1.30 2.25
CA PHE A 122 23.71 -2.74 2.43
C PHE A 122 22.77 -3.45 1.42
N VAL A 123 23.21 -4.37 0.56
CA VAL A 123 24.61 -4.71 0.22
C VAL A 123 24.92 -4.22 -1.18
N GLY A 124 25.87 -3.30 -1.30
CA GLY A 124 26.37 -2.81 -2.58
C GLY A 124 25.45 -1.82 -3.31
N ASN A 125 24.46 -1.24 -2.63
CA ASN A 125 23.60 -0.20 -3.21
C ASN A 125 24.16 1.20 -2.93
N ASN A 126 23.91 2.14 -3.84
CA ASN A 126 24.11 3.56 -3.53
C ASN A 126 23.01 4.03 -2.57
N PRO A 127 23.30 4.93 -1.61
CA PRO A 127 22.27 5.56 -0.79
C PRO A 127 21.18 6.18 -1.67
N ASN A 128 19.93 5.84 -1.40
CA ASN A 128 18.79 6.27 -2.19
C ASN A 128 17.69 6.85 -1.28
N TYR A 129 16.94 7.81 -1.81
CA TYR A 129 15.69 8.32 -1.23
C TYR A 129 14.76 8.71 -2.37
N LYS A 130 13.45 8.79 -2.08
CA LYS A 130 12.45 9.16 -3.09
C LYS A 130 11.51 10.24 -2.61
N ILE A 131 11.23 11.16 -3.52
CA ILE A 131 10.25 12.23 -3.35
C ILE A 131 9.11 11.94 -4.33
N TYR A 132 7.90 11.86 -3.80
CA TYR A 132 6.69 11.70 -4.60
C TYR A 132 5.88 12.99 -4.54
N ASP A 133 5.68 13.58 -5.71
CA ASP A 133 4.75 14.68 -5.89
C ASP A 133 3.36 14.11 -6.12
N ILE A 134 2.45 14.45 -5.22
CA ILE A 134 1.08 13.97 -5.25
C ILE A 134 0.19 15.15 -5.53
N GLU A 135 -0.74 14.97 -6.46
CA GLU A 135 -1.79 15.93 -6.71
C GLU A 135 -2.68 16.05 -5.46
N GLY A 136 -2.39 17.05 -4.65
CA GLY A 136 -3.23 17.49 -3.55
C GLY A 136 -3.75 18.89 -3.84
N ARG A 137 -4.92 19.25 -3.29
CA ARG A 137 -5.41 20.64 -3.29
C ARG A 137 -4.44 21.64 -2.63
N HIS A 138 -3.41 21.15 -1.92
CA HIS A 138 -2.37 21.94 -1.26
C HIS A 138 -0.92 21.43 -1.48
N GLY A 139 -0.65 20.65 -2.54
CA GLY A 139 0.72 20.20 -2.83
C GLY A 139 1.35 19.39 -1.69
N VAL A 140 0.82 18.20 -1.43
CA VAL A 140 1.38 17.30 -0.40
C VAL A 140 2.50 16.49 -1.06
N SER A 141 3.74 16.74 -0.66
CA SER A 141 4.88 15.89 -1.04
C SER A 141 5.08 14.81 0.01
N ILE A 142 5.14 13.54 -0.40
CA ILE A 142 5.49 12.43 0.49
C ILE A 142 6.96 12.08 0.22
N THR A 143 7.79 12.23 1.25
CA THR A 143 9.20 11.79 1.23
C THR A 143 9.30 10.46 1.95
N LEU A 144 9.91 9.46 1.29
CA LEU A 144 10.13 8.13 1.85
C LEU A 144 11.64 7.82 1.85
N PHE A 145 12.10 7.16 2.92
CA PHE A 145 13.49 6.80 3.19
C PHE A 145 13.71 5.29 3.17
#